data_AF-A0A150PKL8-F1
#
_entry.id   AF-A0A150PKL8-F1
#
_cell.length_a   1.000
_cell.length_b   1.000
_cell.length_c   1.000
_cell.angle_alpha   90.00
_cell.angle_beta   90.00
_cell.angle_gamma   90.00
#
_symmetry.space_group_name_H-M   'P 1'
#
loop_
_entity.id
_entity.type
_entity.pdbx_description
1 polymer ?
#
loop_
_entity_poly.entity_id
_entity_poly.type
_entity_poly.pdbx_seq_one_letter_code
_entity_poly.pdbx_strand_id
1 'polypeptide(L)'
;MILRDPVHGLIEFESGEAAIVPRLLGAREVQRLRRIRQLGLTSLAYPGAEHTRFSHALGAAHVMRLLIARFRQIDRDLPFWQRVTSDRARDAIAAAFLHDLGHGPLSHLFEEAMPGALHHERWTERILLDPASDVHQVLVRQDPYLPQRVADLIGGRHELPYLAKAVSGTFDVDRCDYLLRDAHATGVRYGEYDLPWLLRSLRFSDVQVEMPGGGAASAPPAPALAIDGTKGMRAIESFLLARYFMFQQVYFHKTTRSAEWMIGAILRRVVARLAAGDRIPEVPAAVAAMAVGEMPTLEQYLELDDQVLLGAIHAWENASDPVLSDLARRLRARSLFKSVELFPEPGESPAERDARRAAALSTVREIAQGAGLDPEVYVGVDVAEDTPYAEDESLPVVYPRGRPRRPAEVSFLLDRLRNETMTRIRILFAPELREPVREALVR
;
A
#
# COMPACT_ATOMS: atom_id res chain seq x y z
N MET A 1 -3.95 -8.08 -26.22
CA MET A 1 -4.88 -7.04 -25.73
C MET A 1 -4.11 -5.74 -25.57
N ILE A 2 -4.68 -4.61 -25.97
CA ILE A 2 -4.08 -3.29 -25.84
C ILE A 2 -5.05 -2.38 -25.10
N LEU A 3 -4.56 -1.57 -24.16
CA LEU A 3 -5.36 -0.60 -23.40
C LEU A 3 -4.65 0.77 -23.39
N ARG A 4 -5.44 1.84 -23.29
CA ARG A 4 -4.96 3.17 -22.96
C ARG A 4 -4.89 3.32 -21.45
N ASP A 5 -3.75 3.74 -20.95
CA ASP A 5 -3.52 4.06 -19.54
C ASP A 5 -2.94 5.48 -19.46
N PRO A 6 -3.46 6.37 -18.59
CA PRO A 6 -3.01 7.75 -18.53
C PRO A 6 -1.58 7.92 -17.98
N VAL A 7 -1.06 6.92 -17.27
CA VAL A 7 0.27 6.96 -16.64
C VAL A 7 1.31 6.38 -17.60
N HIS A 8 1.05 5.19 -18.15
CA HIS A 8 2.00 4.46 -18.99
C HIS A 8 1.74 4.60 -20.50
N GLY A 9 0.70 5.35 -20.89
CA GLY A 9 0.33 5.55 -22.27
C GLY A 9 -0.36 4.32 -22.89
N LEU A 10 0.39 3.54 -23.66
CA LEU A 10 -0.13 2.32 -24.29
C LEU A 10 0.38 1.10 -23.52
N ILE A 11 -0.54 0.33 -22.93
CA ILE A 11 -0.20 -0.92 -22.26
C ILE A 11 -0.64 -2.11 -23.11
N GLU A 12 0.28 -3.06 -23.29
CA GLU A 12 0.12 -4.16 -24.23
C GLU A 12 0.39 -5.50 -23.55
N PHE A 13 -0.58 -6.41 -23.69
CA PHE A 13 -0.51 -7.80 -23.25
C PHE A 13 -0.79 -8.72 -24.45
N GLU A 14 0.12 -8.68 -25.41
CA GLU A 14 0.00 -9.40 -26.71
C GLU A 14 0.99 -10.56 -26.85
N SER A 15 2.10 -10.54 -26.11
CA SER A 15 3.04 -11.65 -26.11
C SER A 15 2.42 -12.90 -25.47
N GLY A 16 2.90 -14.09 -25.85
CA GLY A 16 2.41 -15.35 -25.29
C GLY A 16 2.54 -15.43 -23.76
N GLU A 17 3.57 -14.81 -23.20
CA GLU A 17 3.80 -14.73 -21.74
C GLU A 17 2.81 -13.76 -21.07
N ALA A 18 2.54 -12.61 -21.71
CA ALA A 18 1.64 -11.59 -21.19
C ALA A 18 0.15 -11.93 -21.39
N ALA A 19 -0.17 -12.90 -22.24
CA ALA A 19 -1.54 -13.35 -22.53
C ALA A 19 -2.27 -13.92 -21.30
N ILE A 20 -1.56 -14.19 -20.20
CA ILE A 20 -2.20 -14.57 -18.92
C ILE A 20 -3.07 -13.44 -18.36
N VAL A 21 -2.67 -12.18 -18.52
CA VAL A 21 -3.41 -11.01 -18.01
C VAL A 21 -4.82 -10.91 -18.63
N PRO A 22 -5.02 -10.89 -19.97
CA PRO A 22 -6.36 -10.85 -20.53
C PRO A 22 -7.22 -12.08 -20.22
N ARG A 23 -6.61 -13.23 -19.88
CA ARG A 23 -7.36 -14.41 -19.41
C ARG A 23 -7.88 -14.23 -17.99
N LEU A 24 -7.06 -13.63 -17.12
CA LEU A 24 -7.43 -13.31 -15.74
C LEU A 24 -8.43 -12.16 -15.63
N LEU A 25 -8.50 -11.27 -16.63
CA LEU A 25 -9.47 -10.17 -16.64
C LEU A 25 -10.92 -10.62 -16.51
N GLY A 26 -11.28 -11.80 -16.97
CA GLY A 26 -12.65 -12.33 -16.86
C GLY A 26 -13.04 -12.74 -15.45
N ALA A 27 -12.07 -12.89 -14.53
CA ALA A 27 -12.34 -13.35 -13.18
C ALA A 27 -13.06 -12.29 -12.34
N ARG A 28 -14.09 -12.70 -11.60
CA ARG A 28 -14.89 -11.78 -10.76
C ARG A 28 -14.03 -11.08 -9.70
N GLU A 29 -13.04 -11.76 -9.13
CA GLU A 29 -12.15 -11.20 -8.10
C GLU A 29 -11.29 -10.06 -8.65
N VAL A 30 -10.87 -10.16 -9.92
CA VAL A 30 -10.15 -9.09 -10.61
C VAL A 30 -11.09 -7.92 -10.94
N GLN A 31 -12.31 -8.20 -11.43
CA GLN A 31 -13.28 -7.14 -11.74
C GLN A 31 -13.74 -6.38 -10.50
N ARG A 32 -13.76 -7.01 -9.33
CA ARG A 32 -14.03 -6.36 -8.04
C ARG A 32 -13.10 -5.19 -7.76
N LEU A 33 -11.82 -5.27 -8.16
CA LEU A 33 -10.85 -4.20 -7.94
C LEU A 33 -11.22 -2.87 -8.62
N ARG A 34 -12.19 -2.85 -9.56
CA ARG A 34 -12.73 -1.62 -10.15
C ARG A 34 -13.58 -0.80 -9.17
N ARG A 35 -14.05 -1.41 -8.09
CA ARG A 35 -14.91 -0.78 -7.07
C ARG A 35 -14.14 -0.47 -5.78
N ILE A 36 -12.81 -0.61 -5.81
CA ILE A 36 -11.92 -0.33 -4.69
C ILE A 36 -10.92 0.72 -5.14
N ARG A 37 -10.97 1.90 -4.51
CA ARG A 37 -10.03 2.98 -4.77
C ARG A 37 -8.64 2.60 -4.26
N GLN A 38 -7.61 2.99 -4.99
CA GLN A 38 -6.21 2.79 -4.58
C GLN A 38 -5.93 3.52 -3.27
N LEU A 39 -6.32 4.80 -3.21
CA LEU A 39 -6.00 5.71 -2.10
C LEU A 39 -7.17 5.91 -1.13
N GLY A 40 -8.14 4.99 -1.09
CA GLY A 40 -9.28 5.04 -0.16
C GLY A 40 -10.00 6.38 -0.17
N LEU A 41 -9.96 7.09 0.97
CA LEU A 41 -10.63 8.38 1.19
C LEU A 41 -9.81 9.60 0.77
N THR A 42 -8.65 9.41 0.14
CA THR A 42 -7.76 10.51 -0.26
C THR A 42 -8.46 11.50 -1.20
N SER A 43 -9.50 11.09 -1.91
CA SER A 43 -10.29 12.01 -2.74
C SER A 43 -11.01 13.11 -1.97
N LEU A 44 -11.21 12.95 -0.66
CA LEU A 44 -11.69 14.02 0.21
C LEU A 44 -10.69 15.17 0.34
N ALA A 45 -9.40 14.92 0.13
CA ALA A 45 -8.34 15.92 0.10
C ALA A 45 -7.92 16.29 -1.34
N TYR A 46 -7.86 15.29 -2.23
CA TYR A 46 -7.39 15.39 -3.61
C TYR A 46 -8.48 14.89 -4.56
N PRO A 47 -9.40 15.73 -5.05
CA PRO A 47 -10.59 15.28 -5.79
C PRO A 47 -10.34 14.37 -7.01
N GLY A 48 -9.13 14.39 -7.59
CA GLY A 48 -8.73 13.50 -8.70
C GLY A 48 -8.28 12.10 -8.28
N ALA A 49 -8.06 11.83 -6.99
CA ALA A 49 -7.59 10.55 -6.43
C ALA A 49 -8.70 9.47 -6.39
N GLU A 50 -9.32 9.23 -7.54
CA GLU A 50 -10.45 8.32 -7.74
C GLU A 50 -10.04 7.04 -8.49
N HIS A 51 -8.76 6.88 -8.80
CA HIS A 51 -8.25 5.70 -9.49
C HIS A 51 -8.36 4.44 -8.62
N THR A 52 -8.55 3.32 -9.30
CA THR A 52 -8.90 2.03 -8.68
C THR A 52 -7.71 1.09 -8.66
N ARG A 53 -7.74 0.12 -7.74
CA ARG A 53 -6.77 -0.98 -7.69
C ARG A 53 -6.69 -1.76 -9.00
N PHE A 54 -7.79 -1.83 -9.75
CA PHE A 54 -7.80 -2.45 -11.07
C PHE A 54 -6.82 -1.77 -12.07
N SER A 55 -6.80 -0.43 -12.07
CA SER A 55 -5.90 0.33 -12.95
C SER A 55 -4.43 0.18 -12.53
N HIS A 56 -4.19 0.12 -11.21
CA HIS A 56 -2.90 -0.14 -10.63
C HIS A 56 -2.38 -1.55 -10.99
N ALA A 57 -3.20 -2.60 -10.80
CA ALA A 57 -2.87 -3.97 -11.16
C ALA A 57 -2.42 -4.11 -12.64
N LEU A 58 -3.13 -3.46 -13.56
CA LEU A 58 -2.74 -3.42 -14.98
C LEU A 58 -1.41 -2.69 -15.20
N GLY A 59 -1.21 -1.58 -14.50
CA GLY A 59 0.04 -0.82 -14.53
C GLY A 59 1.23 -1.62 -13.99
N ALA A 60 1.10 -2.24 -12.82
CA ALA A 60 2.12 -3.10 -12.22
C ALA A 60 2.49 -4.27 -13.16
N ALA A 61 1.49 -4.91 -13.78
CA ALA A 61 1.72 -5.96 -14.79
C ALA A 61 2.46 -5.44 -16.03
N HIS A 62 2.17 -4.21 -16.47
CA HIS A 62 2.90 -3.56 -17.56
C HIS A 62 4.35 -3.27 -17.18
N VAL A 63 4.60 -2.72 -15.99
CA VAL A 63 5.96 -2.45 -15.50
C VAL A 63 6.75 -3.75 -15.37
N MET A 64 6.13 -4.83 -14.88
CA MET A 64 6.77 -6.16 -14.82
C MET A 64 7.20 -6.66 -16.21
N ARG A 65 6.37 -6.47 -17.24
CA ARG A 65 6.74 -6.82 -18.62
C ARG A 65 7.96 -6.03 -19.10
N LEU A 66 8.02 -4.72 -18.82
CA LEU A 66 9.18 -3.88 -19.15
C LEU A 66 10.44 -4.34 -18.40
N LEU A 67 10.30 -4.70 -17.13
CA LEU A 67 11.37 -5.18 -16.28
C LEU A 67 11.91 -6.55 -16.74
N ILE A 68 11.04 -7.48 -17.13
CA ILE A 68 11.43 -8.77 -17.74
C ILE A 68 12.20 -8.54 -19.04
N ALA A 69 11.73 -7.62 -19.90
CA ALA A 69 12.44 -7.26 -21.12
C ALA A 69 13.83 -6.69 -20.79
N ARG A 70 13.92 -5.88 -19.73
CA ARG A 70 15.22 -5.38 -19.25
C ARG A 70 16.12 -6.51 -18.78
N PHE A 71 15.63 -7.44 -17.94
CA PHE A 71 16.42 -8.57 -17.45
C PHE A 71 17.03 -9.37 -18.60
N ARG A 72 16.25 -9.70 -19.64
CA ARG A 72 16.72 -10.40 -20.84
C ARG A 72 17.79 -9.64 -21.63
N GLN A 73 17.85 -8.31 -21.54
CA GLN A 73 18.90 -7.52 -22.20
C GLN A 73 20.23 -7.53 -21.43
N ILE A 74 20.21 -7.89 -20.13
CA ILE A 74 21.38 -7.84 -19.24
C ILE A 74 21.75 -9.21 -18.67
N ASP A 75 21.10 -10.29 -19.12
CA ASP A 75 21.29 -11.64 -18.58
C ASP A 75 22.49 -12.40 -19.18
N ARG A 76 23.24 -11.76 -20.09
CA ARG A 76 24.34 -12.40 -20.85
C ARG A 76 25.35 -13.08 -19.94
N ASP A 77 25.69 -12.41 -18.85
CA ASP A 77 26.69 -12.86 -17.88
C ASP A 77 26.07 -13.73 -16.77
N LEU A 78 24.75 -13.91 -16.78
CA LEU A 78 24.09 -14.83 -15.87
C LEU A 78 24.25 -16.29 -16.32
N PRO A 79 24.47 -17.21 -15.37
CA PRO A 79 24.31 -18.63 -15.63
C PRO A 79 22.93 -18.96 -16.19
N PHE A 80 22.81 -19.96 -17.05
CA PHE A 80 21.53 -20.26 -17.74
C PHE A 80 20.36 -20.50 -16.77
N TRP A 81 20.62 -21.14 -15.61
CA TRP A 81 19.61 -21.41 -14.58
C TRP A 81 19.14 -20.16 -13.85
N GLN A 82 19.94 -19.08 -13.88
CA GLN A 82 19.61 -17.76 -13.33
C GLN A 82 18.92 -16.84 -14.35
N ARG A 83 18.65 -17.29 -15.58
CA ARG A 83 17.96 -16.47 -16.61
C ARG A 83 16.43 -16.61 -16.50
N VAL A 84 15.72 -15.57 -16.92
CA VAL A 84 14.25 -15.54 -16.92
C VAL A 84 13.72 -16.28 -18.16
N THR A 85 13.20 -17.49 -17.94
CA THR A 85 12.49 -18.27 -18.97
C THR A 85 11.12 -17.67 -19.28
N SER A 86 10.48 -18.12 -20.35
CA SER A 86 9.13 -17.68 -20.71
C SER A 86 8.07 -18.04 -19.66
N ASP A 87 8.18 -19.20 -19.03
CA ASP A 87 7.27 -19.60 -17.97
C ASP A 87 7.46 -18.71 -16.74
N ARG A 88 8.70 -18.50 -16.29
CA ARG A 88 9.00 -17.60 -15.15
C ARG A 88 8.53 -16.16 -15.43
N ALA A 89 8.65 -15.70 -16.67
CA ALA A 89 8.14 -14.39 -17.08
C ALA A 89 6.61 -14.30 -16.98
N ARG A 90 5.88 -15.30 -17.48
CA ARG A 90 4.42 -15.38 -17.36
C ARG A 90 3.99 -15.39 -15.89
N ASP A 91 4.66 -16.18 -15.07
CA ASP A 91 4.34 -16.34 -13.65
C ASP A 91 4.56 -15.01 -12.88
N ALA A 92 5.66 -14.30 -13.17
CA ALA A 92 5.94 -12.98 -12.60
C ALA A 92 4.95 -11.90 -13.07
N ILE A 93 4.53 -11.91 -14.34
CA ILE A 93 3.50 -10.99 -14.85
C ILE A 93 2.15 -11.27 -14.15
N ALA A 94 1.79 -12.55 -13.95
CA ALA A 94 0.59 -12.92 -13.21
C ALA A 94 0.68 -12.48 -11.74
N ALA A 95 1.83 -12.69 -11.09
CA ALA A 95 2.08 -12.23 -9.72
C ALA A 95 1.95 -10.71 -9.59
N ALA A 96 2.59 -9.94 -10.48
CA ALA A 96 2.47 -8.48 -10.50
C ALA A 96 1.01 -8.01 -10.72
N PHE A 97 0.26 -8.71 -11.57
CA PHE A 97 -1.15 -8.38 -11.83
C PHE A 97 -2.08 -8.70 -10.64
N LEU A 98 -1.73 -9.70 -9.83
CA LEU A 98 -2.61 -10.24 -8.78
C LEU A 98 -2.14 -9.92 -7.35
N HIS A 99 -1.00 -9.24 -7.15
CA HIS A 99 -0.43 -9.01 -5.82
C HIS A 99 -1.42 -8.34 -4.83
N ASP A 100 -2.22 -7.43 -5.37
CA ASP A 100 -3.20 -6.61 -4.63
C ASP A 100 -4.63 -7.18 -4.60
N LEU A 101 -4.83 -8.41 -5.09
CA LEU A 101 -6.16 -9.00 -5.28
C LEU A 101 -6.96 -9.14 -3.98
N GLY A 102 -6.26 -9.36 -2.87
CA GLY A 102 -6.80 -9.55 -1.54
C GLY A 102 -7.19 -8.26 -0.82
N HIS A 103 -7.02 -7.07 -1.41
CA HIS A 103 -7.39 -5.84 -0.71
C HIS A 103 -8.92 -5.69 -0.53
N GLY A 104 -9.28 -5.26 0.68
CA GLY A 104 -10.64 -4.86 1.06
C GLY A 104 -10.97 -3.41 0.69
N PRO A 105 -12.20 -2.95 0.98
CA PRO A 105 -12.53 -1.54 0.89
C PRO A 105 -11.61 -0.70 1.77
N LEU A 106 -11.25 0.49 1.30
CA LEU A 106 -10.41 1.43 2.04
C LEU A 106 -9.04 0.88 2.48
N SER A 107 -8.55 -0.18 1.82
CA SER A 107 -7.17 -0.66 1.98
C SER A 107 -6.86 -1.11 3.42
N HIS A 108 -5.68 -0.76 3.95
CA HIS A 108 -5.22 -1.12 5.29
C HIS A 108 -6.13 -0.63 6.42
N LEU A 109 -6.88 0.46 6.20
CA LEU A 109 -7.76 1.02 7.23
C LEU A 109 -8.79 -0.01 7.73
N PHE A 110 -9.34 -0.80 6.81
CA PHE A 110 -10.30 -1.83 7.17
C PHE A 110 -9.66 -2.94 8.00
N GLU A 111 -8.43 -3.35 7.64
CA GLU A 111 -7.65 -4.34 8.38
C GLU A 111 -7.31 -3.87 9.80
N GLU A 112 -6.92 -2.60 9.94
CA GLU A 112 -6.58 -1.99 11.24
C GLU A 112 -7.80 -1.79 12.15
N ALA A 113 -8.96 -1.48 11.56
CA ALA A 113 -10.16 -1.17 12.32
C ALA A 113 -10.96 -2.40 12.75
N MET A 114 -10.85 -3.52 12.03
CA MET A 114 -11.67 -4.70 12.24
C MET A 114 -10.94 -5.75 13.10
N PRO A 115 -11.58 -6.26 14.18
CA PRO A 115 -10.94 -7.26 15.04
C PRO A 115 -10.73 -8.58 14.29
N GLY A 116 -9.53 -9.15 14.39
CA GLY A 116 -9.20 -10.43 13.78
C GLY A 116 -9.14 -10.42 12.25
N ALA A 117 -9.16 -9.24 11.62
CA ALA A 117 -9.03 -9.14 10.17
C ALA A 117 -7.69 -9.71 9.70
N LEU A 118 -7.73 -10.52 8.64
CA LEU A 118 -6.51 -10.94 7.95
C LEU A 118 -5.96 -9.79 7.11
N HIS A 119 -4.63 -9.70 7.04
CA HIS A 119 -3.97 -8.85 6.08
C HIS A 119 -4.31 -9.25 4.63
N HIS A 120 -4.39 -8.27 3.74
CA HIS A 120 -4.66 -8.46 2.33
C HIS A 120 -3.73 -9.49 1.66
N GLU A 121 -2.46 -9.64 2.07
CA GLU A 121 -1.59 -10.66 1.45
C GLU A 121 -2.11 -12.09 1.71
N ARG A 122 -2.69 -12.33 2.90
CA ARG A 122 -3.35 -13.60 3.22
C ARG A 122 -4.64 -13.79 2.43
N TRP A 123 -5.40 -12.73 2.19
CA TRP A 123 -6.57 -12.80 1.31
C TRP A 123 -6.17 -13.06 -0.14
N THR A 124 -5.10 -12.44 -0.64
CA THR A 124 -4.52 -12.72 -1.96
C THR A 124 -4.16 -14.20 -2.07
N GLU A 125 -3.42 -14.74 -1.10
CA GLU A 125 -3.07 -16.17 -1.05
C GLU A 125 -4.32 -17.07 -1.07
N ARG A 126 -5.34 -16.75 -0.25
CA ARG A 126 -6.60 -17.52 -0.24
C ARG A 126 -7.30 -17.48 -1.60
N ILE A 127 -7.42 -16.30 -2.23
CA ILE A 127 -8.07 -16.17 -3.55
C ILE A 127 -7.32 -16.96 -4.62
N LEU A 128 -5.98 -16.99 -4.56
CA LEU A 128 -5.16 -17.72 -5.53
C LEU A 128 -5.31 -19.24 -5.37
N LEU A 129 -5.42 -19.72 -4.13
CA LEU A 129 -5.36 -21.15 -3.82
C LEU A 129 -6.73 -21.82 -3.64
N ASP A 130 -7.82 -21.05 -3.53
CA ASP A 130 -9.18 -21.57 -3.37
C ASP A 130 -9.76 -22.07 -4.71
N PRO A 131 -10.13 -23.37 -4.84
CA PRO A 131 -10.74 -23.89 -6.06
C PRO A 131 -12.06 -23.23 -6.47
N ALA A 132 -12.76 -22.55 -5.57
CA ALA A 132 -13.99 -21.83 -5.91
C ALA A 132 -13.73 -20.45 -6.58
N SER A 133 -12.47 -19.97 -6.60
CA SER A 133 -12.06 -18.70 -7.19
C SER A 133 -11.93 -18.80 -8.71
N ASP A 134 -12.46 -17.80 -9.44
CA ASP A 134 -12.30 -17.77 -10.91
C ASP A 134 -10.82 -17.60 -11.29
N VAL A 135 -10.07 -16.82 -10.51
CA VAL A 135 -8.62 -16.65 -10.67
C VAL A 135 -7.91 -17.98 -10.56
N HIS A 136 -8.19 -18.77 -9.52
CA HIS A 136 -7.59 -20.09 -9.36
C HIS A 136 -7.87 -20.99 -10.57
N GLN A 137 -9.12 -21.02 -11.03
CA GLN A 137 -9.53 -21.82 -12.19
C GLN A 137 -8.81 -21.40 -13.48
N VAL A 138 -8.57 -20.10 -13.68
CA VAL A 138 -7.80 -19.61 -14.83
C VAL A 138 -6.32 -20.03 -14.72
N LEU A 139 -5.72 -19.92 -13.54
CA LEU A 139 -4.31 -20.28 -13.32
C LEU A 139 -4.07 -21.79 -13.51
N VAL A 140 -4.93 -22.65 -12.93
CA VAL A 140 -4.82 -24.13 -13.05
C VAL A 140 -4.97 -24.60 -14.50
N ARG A 141 -5.84 -23.97 -15.30
CA ARG A 141 -5.98 -24.29 -16.73
C ARG A 141 -4.71 -23.99 -17.53
N GLN A 142 -3.89 -23.04 -17.07
CA GLN A 142 -2.61 -22.73 -17.69
C GLN A 142 -1.54 -23.73 -17.25
N ASP A 143 -1.46 -24.02 -15.96
CA ASP A 143 -0.56 -25.00 -15.36
C ASP A 143 -1.04 -25.32 -13.92
N PRO A 144 -1.21 -26.60 -13.53
CA PRO A 144 -1.73 -26.98 -12.21
C PRO A 144 -0.97 -26.41 -11.01
N TYR A 145 0.33 -26.11 -11.16
CA TYR A 145 1.17 -25.56 -10.10
C TYR A 145 1.29 -24.03 -10.15
N LEU A 146 0.74 -23.39 -11.19
CA LEU A 146 0.80 -21.93 -11.35
C LEU A 146 0.20 -21.16 -10.18
N PRO A 147 -0.96 -21.54 -9.58
CA PRO A 147 -1.49 -20.83 -8.42
C PRO A 147 -0.48 -20.71 -7.28
N GLN A 148 0.20 -21.82 -6.96
CA GLN A 148 1.20 -21.84 -5.90
C GLN A 148 2.43 -21.00 -6.26
N ARG A 149 2.93 -21.09 -7.50
CA ARG A 149 4.10 -20.30 -7.93
C ARG A 149 3.81 -18.80 -7.93
N VAL A 150 2.59 -18.39 -8.28
CA VAL A 150 2.14 -16.99 -8.20
C VAL A 150 2.05 -16.53 -6.75
N ALA A 151 1.44 -17.34 -5.87
CA ALA A 151 1.37 -17.03 -4.44
C ALA A 151 2.76 -16.94 -3.79
N ASP A 152 3.69 -17.82 -4.18
CA ASP A 152 5.07 -17.80 -3.71
C ASP A 152 5.80 -16.52 -4.15
N LEU A 153 5.67 -16.12 -5.42
CA LEU A 153 6.24 -14.87 -5.93
C LEU A 153 5.72 -13.63 -5.18
N ILE A 154 4.41 -13.55 -4.96
CA ILE A 154 3.79 -12.47 -4.17
C ILE A 154 4.30 -12.49 -2.73
N GLY A 155 4.46 -13.68 -2.15
CA GLY A 155 5.05 -13.88 -0.83
C GLY A 155 6.58 -13.75 -0.78
N GLY A 156 7.22 -13.19 -1.81
CA GLY A 156 8.67 -12.94 -1.87
C GLY A 156 9.54 -14.19 -2.02
N ARG A 157 8.98 -15.32 -2.49
CA ARG A 157 9.67 -16.61 -2.64
C ARG A 157 9.80 -16.99 -4.12
N HIS A 158 11.04 -17.14 -4.58
CA HIS A 158 11.34 -17.68 -5.90
C HIS A 158 12.80 -18.13 -5.98
N GLU A 159 13.10 -19.11 -6.84
CA GLU A 159 14.48 -19.56 -7.11
C GLU A 159 15.37 -18.49 -7.76
N LEU A 160 14.75 -17.44 -8.32
CA LEU A 160 15.39 -16.22 -8.80
C LEU A 160 15.08 -15.09 -7.81
N PRO A 161 15.98 -14.77 -6.86
CA PRO A 161 15.70 -13.77 -5.82
C PRO A 161 15.36 -12.40 -6.37
N TYR A 162 15.99 -11.99 -7.49
CA TYR A 162 15.71 -10.71 -8.13
C TYR A 162 14.30 -10.65 -8.75
N LEU A 163 13.69 -11.80 -9.09
CA LEU A 163 12.33 -11.86 -9.61
C LEU A 163 11.30 -11.80 -8.49
N ALA A 164 11.56 -12.45 -7.35
CA ALA A 164 10.76 -12.30 -6.14
C ALA A 164 10.77 -10.84 -5.64
N LYS A 165 11.96 -10.23 -5.54
CA LYS A 165 12.11 -8.82 -5.16
C LYS A 165 11.47 -7.82 -6.13
N ALA A 166 11.32 -8.20 -7.39
CA ALA A 166 10.63 -7.38 -8.37
C ALA A 166 9.11 -7.34 -8.15
N VAL A 167 8.54 -8.33 -7.46
CA VAL A 167 7.12 -8.35 -7.06
C VAL A 167 6.94 -7.78 -5.65
N SER A 168 7.80 -8.18 -4.71
CA SER A 168 7.75 -7.81 -3.30
C SER A 168 9.14 -7.39 -2.82
N GLY A 169 9.42 -6.09 -2.85
CA GLY A 169 10.69 -5.53 -2.38
C GLY A 169 10.76 -4.01 -2.52
N THR A 170 11.74 -3.35 -1.91
CA THR A 170 11.82 -1.87 -1.90
C THR A 170 11.86 -1.25 -3.30
N PHE A 171 12.45 -1.97 -4.26
CA PHE A 171 12.36 -1.68 -5.68
C PHE A 171 11.55 -2.79 -6.37
N ASP A 172 10.22 -2.68 -6.31
CA ASP A 172 9.28 -3.56 -6.98
C ASP A 172 8.39 -2.82 -7.98
N VAL A 173 7.68 -3.60 -8.79
CA VAL A 173 6.79 -3.08 -9.84
C VAL A 173 5.54 -2.43 -9.28
N ASP A 174 5.14 -2.80 -8.06
CA ASP A 174 4.07 -2.18 -7.29
C ASP A 174 4.40 -0.69 -7.04
N ARG A 175 5.50 -0.42 -6.34
CA ARG A 175 6.00 0.96 -6.09
C ARG A 175 6.27 1.72 -7.35
N CYS A 176 6.77 1.03 -8.38
CA CYS A 176 7.02 1.68 -9.65
C CYS A 176 5.73 2.22 -10.30
N ASP A 177 4.63 1.48 -10.21
CA ASP A 177 3.34 1.95 -10.74
C ASP A 177 2.69 2.96 -9.81
N TYR A 178 2.46 2.62 -8.53
CA TYR A 178 1.58 3.44 -7.70
C TYR A 178 2.15 4.84 -7.49
N LEU A 179 3.47 5.02 -7.35
CA LEU A 179 4.03 6.36 -7.15
C LEU A 179 3.70 7.30 -8.32
N LEU A 180 3.85 6.82 -9.56
CA LEU A 180 3.51 7.59 -10.76
C LEU A 180 2.01 7.79 -10.90
N ARG A 181 1.22 6.74 -10.62
CA ARG A 181 -0.23 6.76 -10.76
C ARG A 181 -0.89 7.66 -9.73
N ASP A 182 -0.45 7.59 -8.49
CA ASP A 182 -0.91 8.41 -7.38
C ASP A 182 -0.53 9.88 -7.61
N ALA A 183 0.71 10.14 -8.06
CA ALA A 183 1.15 11.49 -8.46
C ALA A 183 0.25 12.07 -9.57
N HIS A 184 0.00 11.28 -10.62
CA HIS A 184 -0.87 11.68 -11.73
C HIS A 184 -2.31 11.97 -11.27
N ALA A 185 -2.91 11.07 -10.48
CA ALA A 185 -4.31 11.22 -10.05
C ALA A 185 -4.51 12.34 -9.03
N THR A 186 -3.53 12.57 -8.14
CA THR A 186 -3.60 13.64 -7.14
C THR A 186 -3.16 15.00 -7.69
N GLY A 187 -2.43 15.03 -8.81
CA GLY A 187 -1.80 16.23 -9.35
C GLY A 187 -0.50 16.63 -8.64
N VAL A 188 0.03 15.78 -7.75
CA VAL A 188 1.28 16.02 -7.02
C VAL A 188 2.48 15.67 -7.90
N ARG A 189 2.96 16.66 -8.66
CA ARG A 189 4.09 16.51 -9.59
C ARG A 189 5.42 16.11 -8.94
N TYR A 190 5.56 16.28 -7.63
CA TYR A 190 6.77 15.87 -6.90
C TYR A 190 6.93 14.35 -6.80
N GLY A 191 5.88 13.57 -7.10
CA GLY A 191 5.93 12.11 -7.16
C GLY A 191 6.32 11.56 -8.54
N GLU A 192 6.58 12.40 -9.53
CA GLU A 192 7.01 11.97 -10.86
C GLU A 192 8.51 11.62 -10.86
N TYR A 193 8.88 10.56 -11.58
CA TYR A 193 10.26 10.18 -11.82
C TYR A 193 10.39 9.43 -13.16
N ASP A 194 11.61 9.34 -13.70
CA ASP A 194 11.89 8.72 -15.00
C ASP A 194 12.00 7.19 -14.89
N LEU A 195 10.86 6.51 -14.90
CA LEU A 195 10.78 5.05 -14.87
C LEU A 195 11.53 4.38 -16.05
N PRO A 196 11.36 4.81 -17.32
CA PRO A 196 12.13 4.24 -18.43
C PRO A 196 13.65 4.29 -18.20
N TRP A 197 14.17 5.43 -17.72
CA TRP A 197 15.60 5.57 -17.45
C TRP A 197 16.06 4.75 -16.24
N LEU A 198 15.22 4.66 -15.21
CA LEU A 198 15.49 3.83 -14.02
C LEU A 198 15.61 2.35 -14.40
N LEU A 199 14.62 1.81 -15.13
CA LEU A 199 14.66 0.43 -15.63
C LEU A 199 15.88 0.22 -16.54
N ARG A 200 16.17 1.17 -17.44
CA ARG A 200 17.33 1.08 -18.35
C ARG A 200 18.66 1.03 -17.60
N SER A 201 18.73 1.64 -16.42
CA SER A 201 19.92 1.72 -15.59
C SER A 201 20.18 0.49 -14.72
N LEU A 202 19.26 -0.48 -14.70
CA LEU A 202 19.46 -1.74 -13.99
C LEU A 202 20.55 -2.59 -14.65
N ARG A 203 21.32 -3.31 -13.84
CA ARG A 203 22.33 -4.30 -14.25
C ARG A 203 22.40 -5.43 -13.22
N PHE A 204 23.00 -6.55 -13.58
CA PHE A 204 23.43 -7.54 -12.59
C PHE A 204 24.83 -7.18 -12.04
N SER A 205 25.03 -7.46 -10.76
CA SER A 205 26.32 -7.38 -10.07
C SER A 205 27.10 -8.67 -10.33
N ASP A 206 28.41 -8.52 -10.58
CA ASP A 206 29.36 -9.64 -10.68
C ASP A 206 29.68 -10.25 -9.30
N VAL A 207 29.30 -9.54 -8.22
CA VAL A 207 29.49 -9.97 -6.84
C VAL A 207 28.24 -10.69 -6.34
N GLN A 208 28.47 -11.92 -5.94
CA GLN A 208 27.54 -12.82 -5.29
C GLN A 208 27.18 -12.30 -3.89
N VAL A 209 25.88 -12.18 -3.60
CA VAL A 209 25.41 -11.75 -2.28
C VAL A 209 24.92 -12.98 -1.51
N GLU A 210 25.46 -13.20 -0.31
CA GLU A 210 24.90 -14.15 0.64
C GLU A 210 23.55 -13.61 1.14
N MET A 211 22.49 -14.40 0.98
CA MET A 211 21.15 -14.00 1.39
C MET A 211 21.05 -14.02 2.93
N PRO A 212 20.66 -12.92 3.60
CA PRO A 212 20.36 -12.95 5.03
C PRO A 212 19.08 -13.77 5.26
N GLY A 213 19.11 -14.70 6.22
CA GLY A 213 17.91 -15.46 6.66
C GLY A 213 17.75 -16.88 6.10
N GLY A 214 18.70 -17.37 5.30
CA GLY A 214 18.73 -18.78 4.87
C GLY A 214 19.24 -19.70 5.97
N GLY A 215 18.34 -20.18 6.84
CA GLY A 215 18.58 -21.44 7.52
C GLY A 215 18.74 -22.55 6.47
N ALA A 216 19.84 -23.29 6.57
CA ALA A 216 20.31 -24.38 5.70
C ALA A 216 21.26 -24.00 4.55
N ALA A 217 22.47 -24.56 4.64
CA ALA A 217 23.46 -24.66 3.59
C ALA A 217 22.87 -25.32 2.33
N SER A 218 22.97 -24.68 1.16
CA SER A 218 23.15 -25.31 -0.18
C SER A 218 22.71 -24.46 -1.40
N ALA A 219 22.10 -23.28 -1.25
CA ALA A 219 21.79 -22.48 -2.44
C ALA A 219 23.07 -21.88 -3.04
N PRO A 220 23.38 -22.10 -4.34
CA PRO A 220 24.52 -21.46 -4.97
C PRO A 220 24.31 -19.94 -4.94
N PRO A 221 25.37 -19.16 -4.72
CA PRO A 221 25.26 -17.71 -4.64
C PRO A 221 24.62 -17.11 -5.90
N ALA A 222 23.59 -16.28 -5.70
CA ALA A 222 22.81 -15.67 -6.76
C ALA A 222 23.35 -14.28 -7.16
N PRO A 223 23.29 -13.91 -8.45
CA PRO A 223 23.60 -12.56 -8.90
C PRO A 223 22.61 -11.56 -8.30
N ALA A 224 23.12 -10.46 -7.76
CA ALA A 224 22.27 -9.38 -7.23
C ALA A 224 21.91 -8.38 -8.34
N LEU A 225 20.65 -7.93 -8.35
CA LEU A 225 20.24 -6.79 -9.16
C LEU A 225 20.87 -5.51 -8.57
N ALA A 226 21.30 -4.59 -9.44
CA ALA A 226 22.02 -3.38 -9.06
C ALA A 226 21.70 -2.21 -10.00
N ILE A 227 22.03 -1.00 -9.55
CA ILE A 227 22.02 0.23 -10.36
C ILE A 227 23.40 0.42 -11.02
N ASP A 228 23.42 0.70 -12.32
CA ASP A 228 24.61 1.21 -13.00
C ASP A 228 24.95 2.61 -12.48
N GLY A 229 26.02 2.72 -11.68
CA GLY A 229 26.39 3.98 -11.04
C GLY A 229 26.78 5.11 -12.00
N THR A 230 27.14 4.80 -13.25
CA THR A 230 27.50 5.83 -14.25
C THR A 230 26.26 6.51 -14.84
N LYS A 231 25.10 5.85 -14.83
CA LYS A 231 23.89 6.30 -15.54
C LYS A 231 22.65 6.42 -14.65
N GLY A 232 22.54 5.56 -13.65
CA GLY A 232 21.33 5.34 -12.88
C GLY A 232 21.22 6.11 -11.58
N MET A 233 22.28 6.79 -11.13
CA MET A 233 22.25 7.46 -9.82
C MET A 233 21.15 8.51 -9.71
N ARG A 234 20.97 9.35 -10.73
CA ARG A 234 19.89 10.35 -10.73
C ARG A 234 18.50 9.71 -10.80
N ALA A 235 18.39 8.56 -11.45
CA ALA A 235 17.15 7.82 -11.58
C ALA A 235 16.68 7.28 -10.22
N ILE A 236 17.58 6.60 -9.49
CA ILE A 236 17.26 6.03 -8.18
C ILE A 236 17.06 7.12 -7.12
N GLU A 237 17.85 8.21 -7.17
CA GLU A 237 17.62 9.39 -6.32
C GLU A 237 16.22 9.99 -6.58
N SER A 238 15.83 10.16 -7.84
CA SER A 238 14.51 10.70 -8.21
C SER A 238 13.37 9.80 -7.74
N PHE A 239 13.51 8.47 -7.85
CA PHE A 239 12.52 7.51 -7.37
C PHE A 239 12.33 7.60 -5.85
N LEU A 240 13.42 7.60 -5.09
CA LEU A 240 13.37 7.68 -3.62
C LEU A 240 12.85 9.05 -3.15
N LEU A 241 13.20 10.14 -3.84
CA LEU A 241 12.64 11.47 -3.59
C LEU A 241 11.14 11.53 -3.91
N ALA A 242 10.72 10.94 -5.03
CA ALA A 242 9.31 10.86 -5.38
C ALA A 242 8.52 10.16 -4.27
N ARG A 243 9.02 9.03 -3.78
CA ARG A 243 8.45 8.35 -2.60
C ARG A 243 8.37 9.29 -1.39
N TYR A 244 9.49 9.90 -1.01
CA TYR A 244 9.56 10.84 0.11
C TYR A 244 8.48 11.94 0.01
N PHE A 245 8.36 12.59 -1.14
CA PHE A 245 7.38 13.66 -1.33
C PHE A 245 5.93 13.14 -1.33
N MET A 246 5.68 11.97 -1.91
CA MET A 246 4.33 11.37 -1.90
C MET A 246 3.87 11.03 -0.48
N PHE A 247 4.75 10.53 0.38
CA PHE A 247 4.44 10.34 1.81
C PHE A 247 4.10 11.67 2.50
N GLN A 248 4.89 12.72 2.29
CA GLN A 248 4.64 14.02 2.92
C GLN A 248 3.36 14.70 2.48
N GLN A 249 3.11 14.67 1.18
CA GLN A 249 2.04 15.45 0.56
C GLN A 249 0.74 14.67 0.58
N VAL A 250 0.74 13.40 0.19
CA VAL A 250 -0.48 12.62 -0.06
C VAL A 250 -0.77 11.69 1.11
N TYR A 251 0.12 10.72 1.38
CA TYR A 251 -0.21 9.63 2.31
C TYR A 251 -0.35 10.12 3.75
N PHE A 252 0.44 11.12 4.16
CA PHE A 252 0.34 11.75 5.49
C PHE A 252 -0.50 13.04 5.49
N HIS A 253 -1.34 13.25 4.47
CA HIS A 253 -2.18 14.43 4.41
C HIS A 253 -3.23 14.40 5.54
N LYS A 254 -3.23 15.45 6.37
CA LYS A 254 -4.07 15.54 7.58
C LYS A 254 -5.56 15.31 7.33
N THR A 255 -6.08 15.73 6.18
CA THR A 255 -7.50 15.54 5.84
C THR A 255 -7.81 14.09 5.51
N THR A 256 -6.91 13.39 4.81
CA THR A 256 -7.03 11.95 4.54
C THR A 256 -6.99 11.18 5.84
N ARG A 257 -5.93 11.40 6.64
CA ARG A 257 -5.74 10.77 7.96
C ARG A 257 -6.90 11.00 8.92
N SER A 258 -7.47 12.21 8.92
CA SER A 258 -8.66 12.51 9.72
C SER A 258 -9.88 11.70 9.28
N ALA A 259 -10.10 11.54 7.97
CA ALA A 259 -11.23 10.77 7.47
C ALA A 259 -11.05 9.26 7.73
N GLU A 260 -9.82 8.75 7.57
CA GLU A 260 -9.45 7.38 7.93
C GLU A 260 -9.72 7.10 9.41
N TRP A 261 -9.26 7.98 10.29
CA TRP A 261 -9.50 7.86 11.72
C TRP A 261 -11.00 7.81 12.06
N MET A 262 -11.81 8.68 11.43
CA MET A 262 -13.26 8.71 11.61
C MET A 262 -13.92 7.40 11.17
N ILE A 263 -13.52 6.84 10.03
CA ILE A 263 -14.02 5.52 9.61
C ILE A 263 -13.59 4.42 10.58
N GLY A 264 -12.35 4.45 11.07
CA GLY A 264 -11.91 3.53 12.11
C GLY A 264 -12.78 3.63 13.36
N ALA A 265 -13.14 4.86 13.78
CA ALA A 265 -14.06 5.08 14.91
C ALA A 265 -15.48 4.54 14.63
N ILE A 266 -16.01 4.76 13.42
CA ILE A 266 -17.30 4.22 12.98
C ILE A 266 -17.28 2.68 13.04
N LEU A 267 -16.28 2.03 12.44
CA LEU A 267 -16.19 0.57 12.39
C LEU A 267 -16.03 -0.04 13.79
N ARG A 268 -15.17 0.53 14.64
CA ARG A 268 -15.05 0.10 16.05
C ARG A 268 -16.36 0.27 16.82
N ARG A 269 -17.11 1.35 16.57
CA ARG A 269 -18.43 1.56 17.19
C ARG A 269 -19.42 0.50 16.73
N VAL A 270 -19.49 0.23 15.42
CA VAL A 270 -20.34 -0.83 14.83
C VAL A 270 -20.03 -2.18 15.47
N VAL A 271 -18.75 -2.58 15.52
CA VAL A 271 -18.30 -3.82 16.16
C VAL A 271 -18.76 -3.89 17.62
N ALA A 272 -18.51 -2.84 18.41
CA ALA A 272 -18.86 -2.83 19.82
C ALA A 272 -20.38 -2.91 20.06
N ARG A 273 -21.18 -2.28 19.20
CA ARG A 273 -22.65 -2.30 19.29
C ARG A 273 -23.22 -3.67 18.86
N LEU A 274 -22.71 -4.27 17.78
CA LEU A 274 -23.10 -5.62 17.36
C LEU A 274 -22.76 -6.67 18.42
N ALA A 275 -21.58 -6.58 19.03
CA ALA A 275 -21.18 -7.46 20.14
C ALA A 275 -22.08 -7.29 21.37
N ALA A 276 -22.68 -6.11 21.57
CA ALA A 276 -23.67 -5.85 22.62
C ALA A 276 -25.09 -6.36 22.28
N GLY A 277 -25.31 -6.90 21.07
CA GLY A 277 -26.61 -7.40 20.61
C GLY A 277 -27.50 -6.33 19.98
N ASP A 278 -26.97 -5.12 19.73
CA ASP A 278 -27.72 -4.06 19.07
C ASP A 278 -27.97 -4.39 17.59
N ARG A 279 -29.11 -3.93 17.07
CA ARG A 279 -29.43 -4.05 15.64
C ARG A 279 -28.94 -2.83 14.91
N ILE A 280 -28.01 -3.02 13.98
CA ILE A 280 -27.51 -1.99 13.07
C ILE A 280 -28.03 -2.29 11.65
N PRO A 281 -28.59 -1.30 10.93
CA PRO A 281 -29.09 -1.51 9.58
C PRO A 281 -27.95 -1.80 8.60
N GLU A 282 -28.22 -2.65 7.60
CA GLU A 282 -27.38 -2.86 6.42
C GLU A 282 -25.89 -3.16 6.71
N VAL A 283 -25.61 -3.96 7.75
CA VAL A 283 -24.23 -4.39 8.06
C VAL A 283 -23.79 -5.46 7.07
N PRO A 284 -22.66 -5.28 6.36
CA PRO A 284 -22.12 -6.31 5.48
C PRO A 284 -21.83 -7.62 6.24
N ALA A 285 -22.14 -8.76 5.63
CA ALA A 285 -22.02 -10.07 6.28
C ALA A 285 -20.62 -10.34 6.86
N ALA A 286 -19.55 -9.94 6.13
CA ALA A 286 -18.18 -10.06 6.62
C ALA A 286 -17.92 -9.20 7.87
N VAL A 287 -18.44 -7.97 7.91
CA VAL A 287 -18.33 -7.07 9.08
C VAL A 287 -19.07 -7.65 10.28
N ALA A 288 -20.27 -8.21 10.05
CA ALA A 288 -21.06 -8.86 11.10
C ALA A 288 -20.33 -10.09 11.69
N ALA A 289 -19.76 -10.96 10.85
CA ALA A 289 -18.98 -12.11 11.28
C ALA A 289 -17.77 -11.67 12.14
N MET A 290 -16.98 -10.71 11.66
CA MET A 290 -15.82 -10.19 12.40
C MET A 290 -16.23 -9.55 13.73
N ALA A 291 -17.36 -8.86 13.79
CA ALA A 291 -17.83 -8.21 15.02
C ALA A 291 -18.11 -9.20 16.17
N VAL A 292 -18.45 -10.46 15.85
CA VAL A 292 -18.67 -11.52 16.85
C VAL A 292 -17.47 -12.46 17.00
N GLY A 293 -16.32 -12.10 16.41
CA GLY A 293 -15.09 -12.89 16.48
C GLY A 293 -15.03 -14.07 15.51
N GLU A 294 -15.92 -14.13 14.52
CA GLU A 294 -15.91 -15.14 13.47
C GLU A 294 -15.09 -14.71 12.26
N MET A 295 -14.44 -15.67 11.61
CA MET A 295 -13.71 -15.45 10.37
C MET A 295 -14.68 -15.43 9.18
N PRO A 296 -14.72 -14.36 8.37
CA PRO A 296 -15.57 -14.34 7.20
C PRO A 296 -15.15 -15.40 6.18
N THR A 297 -16.14 -15.98 5.51
CA THR A 297 -15.91 -16.83 4.34
C THR A 297 -15.30 -16.01 3.20
N LEU A 298 -14.68 -16.68 2.22
CA LEU A 298 -14.13 -15.99 1.06
C LEU A 298 -15.21 -15.23 0.28
N GLU A 299 -16.39 -15.85 0.11
CA GLU A 299 -17.53 -15.22 -0.58
C GLU A 299 -17.99 -13.95 0.14
N GLN A 300 -18.21 -14.01 1.46
CA GLN A 300 -18.57 -12.82 2.26
C GLN A 300 -17.52 -11.71 2.16
N TYR A 301 -16.24 -12.06 2.11
CA TYR A 301 -15.15 -11.08 1.96
C TYR A 301 -15.13 -10.44 0.57
N LEU A 302 -15.33 -11.23 -0.49
CA LEU A 302 -15.34 -10.76 -1.87
C LEU A 302 -16.54 -9.85 -2.17
N GLU A 303 -17.63 -9.93 -1.41
CA GLU A 303 -18.74 -8.97 -1.50
C GLU A 303 -18.39 -7.58 -0.95
N LEU A 304 -17.28 -7.43 -0.20
CA LEU A 304 -16.86 -6.10 0.29
C LEU A 304 -16.18 -5.29 -0.82
N ASP A 305 -16.64 -4.06 -1.03
CA ASP A 305 -15.94 -3.02 -1.78
C ASP A 305 -16.33 -1.63 -1.24
N ASP A 306 -15.74 -0.56 -1.80
CA ASP A 306 -15.96 0.78 -1.27
C ASP A 306 -17.44 1.19 -1.36
N GLN A 307 -18.17 0.72 -2.38
CA GLN A 307 -19.58 1.07 -2.57
C GLN A 307 -20.45 0.39 -1.51
N VAL A 308 -20.19 -0.87 -1.22
CA VAL A 308 -20.89 -1.61 -0.16
C VAL A 308 -20.65 -0.96 1.20
N LEU A 309 -19.40 -0.64 1.54
CA LEU A 309 -19.11 -0.02 2.83
C LEU A 309 -19.67 1.40 2.94
N LEU A 310 -19.57 2.22 1.89
CA LEU A 310 -20.14 3.57 1.89
C LEU A 310 -21.67 3.55 1.90
N GLY A 311 -22.29 2.53 1.30
CA GLY A 311 -23.74 2.28 1.39
C GLY A 311 -24.18 1.92 2.81
N ALA A 312 -23.42 1.05 3.49
CA ALA A 312 -23.66 0.73 4.89
C ALA A 312 -23.51 1.97 5.79
N ILE A 313 -22.44 2.76 5.60
CA ILE A 313 -22.25 4.02 6.34
C ILE A 313 -23.41 4.99 6.12
N HIS A 314 -23.95 5.08 4.90
CA HIS A 314 -25.14 5.89 4.65
C HIS A 314 -26.36 5.39 5.44
N ALA A 315 -26.60 4.08 5.52
CA ALA A 315 -27.68 3.52 6.34
C ALA A 315 -27.47 3.83 7.84
N TRP A 316 -26.22 3.83 8.31
CA TRP A 316 -25.87 4.10 9.70
C TRP A 316 -26.14 5.54 10.15
N GLU A 317 -26.35 6.49 9.23
CA GLU A 317 -26.85 7.84 9.56
C GLU A 317 -28.19 7.80 10.32
N ASN A 318 -28.98 6.74 10.11
CA ASN A 318 -30.27 6.52 10.76
C ASN A 318 -30.21 5.45 11.87
N ALA A 319 -29.02 5.04 12.30
CA ALA A 319 -28.88 4.11 13.41
C ALA A 319 -29.43 4.70 14.71
N SER A 320 -29.97 3.84 15.59
CA SER A 320 -30.46 4.26 16.91
C SER A 320 -29.36 4.72 17.85
N ASP A 321 -28.11 4.31 17.60
CA ASP A 321 -26.94 4.79 18.33
C ASP A 321 -26.59 6.22 17.86
N PRO A 322 -26.75 7.24 18.72
CA PRO A 322 -26.60 8.64 18.31
C PRO A 322 -25.15 8.98 17.91
N VAL A 323 -24.17 8.31 18.51
CA VAL A 323 -22.75 8.47 18.17
C VAL A 323 -22.45 7.93 16.77
N LEU A 324 -22.87 6.71 16.48
CA LEU A 324 -22.72 6.11 15.14
C LEU A 324 -23.42 6.97 14.08
N SER A 325 -24.66 7.38 14.34
CA SER A 325 -25.42 8.26 13.45
C SER A 325 -24.70 9.58 13.17
N ASP A 326 -24.15 10.22 14.19
CA ASP A 326 -23.42 11.48 14.05
C ASP A 326 -22.11 11.32 13.25
N LEU A 327 -21.28 10.32 13.60
CA LEU A 327 -20.02 10.08 12.88
C LEU A 327 -20.25 9.74 11.40
N ALA A 328 -21.26 8.91 11.10
CA ALA A 328 -21.65 8.58 9.73
C ALA A 328 -22.06 9.83 8.95
N ARG A 329 -22.94 10.67 9.52
CA ARG A 329 -23.38 11.94 8.91
C ARG A 329 -22.19 12.88 8.66
N ARG A 330 -21.28 13.01 9.63
CA ARG A 330 -20.09 13.86 9.49
C ARG A 330 -19.20 13.41 8.35
N LEU A 331 -18.89 12.13 8.25
CA LEU A 331 -18.05 11.60 7.19
C LEU A 331 -18.70 11.84 5.82
N ARG A 332 -19.98 11.50 5.68
CA ARG A 332 -20.78 11.63 4.45
C ARG A 332 -20.97 13.08 3.99
N ALA A 333 -21.13 14.01 4.92
CA ALA A 333 -21.21 15.45 4.66
C ALA A 333 -19.83 16.13 4.58
N ARG A 334 -18.74 15.37 4.72
CA ARG A 334 -17.36 15.88 4.78
C ARG A 334 -17.13 16.93 5.89
N SER A 335 -17.88 16.82 6.99
CA SER A 335 -17.62 17.52 8.25
C SER A 335 -16.56 16.78 9.07
N LEU A 336 -15.37 16.66 8.47
CA LEU A 336 -14.26 15.88 8.99
C LEU A 336 -13.65 16.51 10.25
N PHE A 337 -13.11 15.67 11.12
CA PHE A 337 -12.35 16.09 12.29
C PHE A 337 -11.20 17.03 11.88
N LYS A 338 -10.85 17.90 12.82
CA LYS A 338 -9.72 18.81 12.70
C LYS A 338 -8.52 18.21 13.40
N SER A 339 -7.35 18.77 13.11
CA SER A 339 -6.09 18.27 13.62
C SER A 339 -5.18 19.41 14.02
N VAL A 340 -4.47 19.28 15.13
CA VAL A 340 -3.29 20.08 15.46
C VAL A 340 -2.07 19.17 15.38
N GLU A 341 -1.06 19.59 14.63
CA GLU A 341 0.20 18.86 14.49
C GLU A 341 1.15 19.23 15.62
N LEU A 342 1.76 18.21 16.23
CA LEU A 342 2.75 18.35 17.28
C LEU A 342 4.14 18.22 16.65
N PHE A 343 4.83 19.34 16.50
CA PHE A 343 6.16 19.37 15.88
C PHE A 343 7.24 18.96 16.90
N PRO A 344 8.17 18.05 16.58
CA PRO A 344 9.28 17.73 17.49
C PRO A 344 10.12 18.97 17.80
N GLU A 345 10.49 19.16 19.08
CA GLU A 345 11.43 20.21 19.46
C GLU A 345 12.88 19.78 19.17
N PRO A 346 13.79 20.71 18.84
CA PRO A 346 15.20 20.37 18.64
C PRO A 346 15.81 19.70 19.89
N GLY A 347 16.32 18.48 19.73
CA GLY A 347 16.92 17.70 20.82
C GLY A 347 15.93 16.94 21.71
N GLU A 348 14.63 16.95 21.38
CA GLU A 348 13.58 16.23 22.12
C GLU A 348 13.79 14.71 22.04
N SER A 349 13.89 14.07 23.21
CA SER A 349 13.93 12.62 23.33
C SER A 349 12.56 11.98 23.03
N PRO A 350 12.50 10.69 22.66
CA PRO A 350 11.24 9.98 22.46
C PRO A 350 10.29 10.06 23.66
N ALA A 351 10.81 9.99 24.89
CA ALA A 351 10.02 10.06 26.12
C ALA A 351 9.39 11.45 26.34
N GLU A 352 10.14 12.52 26.05
CA GLU A 352 9.62 13.90 26.12
C GLU A 352 8.51 14.12 25.07
N ARG A 353 8.70 13.57 23.87
CA ARG A 353 7.69 13.62 22.81
C ARG A 353 6.40 12.90 23.20
N ASP A 354 6.52 11.72 23.79
CA ASP A 354 5.39 10.94 24.30
C ASP A 354 4.66 11.67 25.43
N ALA A 355 5.40 12.27 26.36
CA ALA A 355 4.84 13.05 27.46
C ALA A 355 4.08 14.29 26.95
N ARG A 356 4.66 15.02 25.98
CA ARG A 356 4.01 16.17 25.35
C ARG A 356 2.75 15.77 24.58
N ARG A 357 2.79 14.65 23.85
CA ARG A 357 1.61 14.09 23.18
C ARG A 357 0.51 13.75 24.20
N ALA A 358 0.86 13.08 25.30
CA ALA A 358 -0.09 12.72 26.34
C ALA A 358 -0.72 13.96 27.01
N ALA A 359 0.09 14.99 27.29
CA ALA A 359 -0.39 16.26 27.83
C ALA A 359 -1.34 16.98 26.86
N ALA A 360 -0.97 17.08 25.59
CA ALA A 360 -1.82 17.67 24.56
C ALA A 360 -3.15 16.91 24.41
N LEU A 361 -3.11 15.57 24.41
CA LEU A 361 -4.30 14.73 24.37
C LEU A 361 -5.20 14.97 25.59
N SER A 362 -4.63 15.03 26.80
CA SER A 362 -5.40 15.31 28.04
C SER A 362 -6.13 16.65 27.96
N THR A 363 -5.42 17.71 27.57
CA THR A 363 -6.00 19.04 27.42
C THR A 363 -7.17 19.06 26.43
N VAL A 364 -7.02 18.38 25.28
CA VAL A 364 -8.10 18.35 24.26
C VAL A 364 -9.28 17.51 24.72
N ARG A 365 -9.05 16.44 25.49
CA ARG A 365 -10.11 15.63 26.10
C ARG A 365 -10.90 16.42 27.15
N GLU A 366 -10.24 17.22 27.98
CA GLU A 366 -10.90 18.13 28.93
C GLU A 366 -11.78 19.17 28.22
N ILE A 367 -11.27 19.74 27.12
CA ILE A 367 -12.03 20.66 26.26
C ILE A 367 -13.26 19.97 25.65
N ALA A 368 -13.11 18.75 25.14
CA ALA A 368 -14.22 17.97 24.59
C ALA A 368 -15.30 17.68 25.65
N GLN A 369 -14.88 17.26 26.85
CA GLN A 369 -15.77 17.00 27.98
C GLN A 369 -16.52 18.26 28.40
N GLY A 370 -15.85 19.41 28.47
CA GLY A 370 -16.46 20.71 28.75
C GLY A 370 -17.49 21.16 27.69
N ALA A 371 -17.33 20.70 26.45
CA ALA A 371 -18.27 20.93 25.35
C ALA A 371 -19.40 19.86 25.26
N GLY A 372 -19.45 18.90 26.18
CA GLY A 372 -20.45 17.83 26.18
C GLY A 372 -20.22 16.75 25.12
N LEU A 373 -19.01 16.65 24.56
CA LEU A 373 -18.60 15.58 23.65
C LEU A 373 -17.85 14.49 24.39
N ASP A 374 -18.12 13.23 24.04
CA ASP A 374 -17.39 12.08 24.58
C ASP A 374 -15.91 12.12 24.12
N PRO A 375 -14.95 12.32 25.05
CA PRO A 375 -13.54 12.46 24.71
C PRO A 375 -12.92 11.19 24.11
N GLU A 376 -13.50 10.01 24.33
CA GLU A 376 -12.99 8.76 23.74
C GLU A 376 -13.47 8.54 22.31
N VAL A 377 -14.48 9.31 21.87
CA VAL A 377 -15.09 9.22 20.54
C VAL A 377 -14.71 10.40 19.65
N TYR A 378 -14.65 11.60 20.23
CA TYR A 378 -14.50 12.85 19.48
C TYR A 378 -13.09 13.43 19.54
N VAL A 379 -12.17 12.77 20.23
CA VAL A 379 -10.75 13.13 20.31
C VAL A 379 -9.90 11.89 20.07
N GLY A 380 -8.82 12.05 19.32
CA GLY A 380 -7.91 10.95 19.00
C GLY A 380 -6.50 11.41 18.69
N VAL A 381 -5.64 10.43 18.43
CA VAL A 381 -4.26 10.66 18.01
C VAL A 381 -4.06 10.00 16.64
N ASP A 382 -3.46 10.75 15.73
CA ASP A 382 -2.90 10.24 14.47
C ASP A 382 -1.38 10.24 14.60
N VAL A 383 -0.76 9.07 14.43
CA VAL A 383 0.68 8.90 14.30
C VAL A 383 0.92 8.28 12.93
N ALA A 384 1.63 9.01 12.07
CA ALA A 384 1.99 8.58 10.73
C ALA A 384 3.51 8.51 10.63
N GLU A 385 4.03 7.32 10.30
CA GLU A 385 5.47 7.04 10.22
C GLU A 385 5.80 6.25 8.95
N ASP A 386 6.87 6.64 8.26
CA ASP A 386 7.47 5.89 7.15
C ASP A 386 8.97 6.14 7.14
N THR A 387 9.72 5.15 6.69
CA THR A 387 11.15 5.28 6.36
C THR A 387 11.27 5.19 4.83
N PRO A 388 11.34 6.32 4.11
CA PRO A 388 11.26 6.32 2.65
C PRO A 388 12.46 5.62 1.98
N TYR A 389 13.58 5.53 2.67
CA TYR A 389 14.79 4.87 2.21
C TYR A 389 15.43 4.05 3.34
N ALA A 390 15.06 2.78 3.42
CA ALA A 390 15.75 1.76 4.21
C ALA A 390 16.95 1.24 3.40
N GLU A 391 18.17 1.42 3.92
CA GLU A 391 19.40 1.13 3.17
C GLU A 391 19.64 -0.38 2.97
N ASP A 392 19.28 -1.19 3.96
CA ASP A 392 19.46 -2.65 3.99
C ASP A 392 18.66 -3.38 2.90
N GLU A 393 17.56 -2.79 2.46
CA GLU A 393 16.72 -3.36 1.41
C GLU A 393 16.98 -2.75 0.01
N SER A 394 17.89 -1.78 -0.09
CA SER A 394 18.14 -1.03 -1.31
C SER A 394 18.97 -1.79 -2.35
N LEU A 395 18.78 -1.43 -3.64
CA LEU A 395 19.63 -1.94 -4.70
C LEU A 395 21.05 -1.36 -4.58
N PRO A 396 22.11 -2.17 -4.59
CA PRO A 396 23.47 -1.66 -4.61
C PRO A 396 23.76 -0.92 -5.91
N VAL A 397 24.75 -0.04 -5.86
CA VAL A 397 25.27 0.71 -7.00
C VAL A 397 26.59 0.10 -7.45
N VAL A 398 26.72 -0.20 -8.74
CA VAL A 398 27.93 -0.78 -9.31
C VAL A 398 28.44 0.10 -10.45
N TYR A 399 29.62 0.68 -10.25
CA TYR A 399 30.37 1.39 -11.29
C TYR A 399 31.18 0.42 -12.16
N PRO A 400 31.63 0.81 -13.37
CA PRO A 400 32.49 -0.01 -14.20
C PRO A 400 33.74 -0.49 -13.43
N ARG A 401 33.97 -1.82 -13.40
CA ARG A 401 35.07 -2.48 -12.67
C ARG A 401 35.13 -2.18 -11.17
N GLY A 402 34.07 -1.64 -10.59
CA GLY A 402 33.96 -1.34 -9.17
C GLY A 402 33.27 -2.46 -8.39
N ARG A 403 33.59 -2.57 -7.10
CA ARG A 403 32.77 -3.36 -6.16
C ARG A 403 31.38 -2.72 -6.00
N PRO A 404 30.35 -3.50 -5.64
CA PRO A 404 29.07 -2.95 -5.20
C PRO A 404 29.26 -1.98 -4.04
N ARG A 405 28.53 -0.87 -4.10
CA ARG A 405 28.49 0.16 -3.06
C ARG A 405 27.05 0.37 -2.65
N ARG A 406 26.81 0.74 -1.40
CA ARG A 406 25.47 1.18 -0.99
C ARG A 406 25.15 2.52 -1.66
N PRO A 407 23.89 2.83 -2.00
CA PRO A 407 23.53 4.12 -2.60
C PRO A 407 23.98 5.32 -1.75
N ALA A 408 23.94 5.22 -0.41
CA ALA A 408 24.42 6.27 0.50
C ALA A 408 25.93 6.54 0.38
N GLU A 409 26.76 5.56 0.03
CA GLU A 409 28.21 5.79 -0.14
C GLU A 409 28.54 6.70 -1.33
N VAL A 410 27.61 6.83 -2.27
CA VAL A 410 27.85 7.43 -3.58
C VAL A 410 26.87 8.54 -3.93
N SER A 411 25.88 8.80 -3.06
CA SER A 411 24.94 9.90 -3.17
C SER A 411 24.92 10.71 -1.90
N PHE A 412 25.27 12.00 -2.01
CA PHE A 412 25.14 12.97 -0.93
C PHE A 412 23.71 13.01 -0.36
N LEU A 413 22.71 12.90 -1.23
CA LEU A 413 21.31 12.97 -0.83
C LEU A 413 20.87 11.71 -0.07
N LEU A 414 21.15 10.53 -0.62
CA LEU A 414 20.73 9.28 -0.01
C LEU A 414 21.47 8.99 1.29
N ASP A 415 22.71 9.47 1.45
CA ASP A 415 23.42 9.42 2.73
C ASP A 415 22.68 10.15 3.85
N ARG A 416 22.02 11.28 3.52
CA ARG A 416 21.26 12.08 4.48
C ARG A 416 19.85 11.55 4.74
N LEU A 417 19.31 10.75 3.82
CA LEU A 417 17.97 10.17 3.94
C LEU A 417 17.98 8.74 4.49
N ARG A 418 19.15 8.08 4.55
CA ARG A 418 19.24 6.66 4.92
C ARG A 418 18.67 6.41 6.30
N ASN A 419 17.71 5.49 6.38
CA ASN A 419 17.08 5.05 7.62
C ASN A 419 16.45 6.19 8.44
N GLU A 420 16.24 7.36 7.84
CA GLU A 420 15.56 8.47 8.49
C GLU A 420 14.05 8.22 8.43
N THR A 421 13.42 8.21 9.60
CA THR A 421 11.98 8.01 9.74
C THR A 421 11.27 9.35 9.78
N MET A 422 10.28 9.49 8.93
CA MET A 422 9.40 10.63 8.87
C MET A 422 8.23 10.40 9.81
N THR A 423 8.18 11.12 10.93
CA THR A 423 7.05 11.03 11.87
C THR A 423 6.20 12.29 11.83
N ARG A 424 4.88 12.13 11.73
CA ARG A 424 3.90 13.19 12.00
C ARG A 424 2.94 12.74 13.08
N ILE A 425 2.86 13.53 14.16
CA ILE A 425 1.94 13.28 15.28
C ILE A 425 0.90 14.39 15.29
N ARG A 426 -0.37 14.02 15.37
CA ARG A 426 -1.48 14.97 15.43
C ARG A 426 -2.50 14.59 16.49
N ILE A 427 -3.05 15.59 17.15
CA ILE A 427 -4.27 15.43 17.95
C ILE A 427 -5.44 15.73 17.03
N LEU A 428 -6.31 14.74 16.84
CA LEU A 428 -7.55 14.83 16.09
C LEU A 428 -8.70 15.19 17.03
N PHE A 429 -9.62 16.04 16.58
CA PHE A 429 -10.77 16.45 17.39
C PHE A 429 -11.96 16.89 16.52
N ALA A 430 -13.17 16.81 17.08
CA ALA A 430 -14.37 17.27 16.42
C ALA A 430 -14.29 18.76 16.01
N PRO A 431 -14.82 19.16 14.84
CA PRO A 431 -14.76 20.54 14.33
C PRO A 431 -15.19 21.64 15.30
N GLU A 432 -16.14 21.34 16.18
CA GLU A 432 -16.68 22.22 17.21
C GLU A 432 -15.62 22.66 18.22
N LEU A 433 -14.59 21.84 18.42
CA LEU A 433 -13.51 22.08 19.38
C LEU A 433 -12.38 22.95 18.81
N ARG A 434 -12.47 23.39 17.55
CA ARG A 434 -11.35 24.02 16.83
C ARG A 434 -10.79 25.27 17.51
N GLU A 435 -11.63 26.24 17.84
CA GLU A 435 -11.14 27.48 18.44
C GLU A 435 -10.61 27.25 19.86
N PRO A 436 -11.33 26.55 20.77
CA PRO A 436 -10.81 26.24 22.10
C PRO A 436 -9.47 25.48 22.08
N VAL A 437 -9.32 24.49 21.19
CA VAL A 437 -8.07 23.72 21.07
C VAL A 437 -6.94 24.59 20.54
N ARG A 438 -7.21 25.47 19.57
CA ARG A 438 -6.21 26.40 19.03
C ARG A 438 -5.71 27.36 20.11
N GLU A 439 -6.62 27.90 20.93
CA GLU A 439 -6.28 28.79 22.04
C GLU A 439 -5.46 28.11 23.14
N ALA A 440 -5.64 26.80 23.33
CA ALA A 440 -4.94 26.02 24.33
C ALA A 440 -3.56 25.52 23.89
N LEU A 441 -3.40 25.09 22.61
CA LEU A 441 -2.21 24.38 22.15
C LEU A 441 -1.29 25.17 21.20
N VAL A 442 -1.74 26.27 20.61
CA VAL A 442 -0.99 27.01 19.58
C VAL A 442 -0.47 28.36 20.12
N ARG A 443 -0.27 28.47 21.44
CA ARG A 443 0.32 29.66 22.07
C ARG A 443 1.83 29.64 22.05
#